data_AF-I8QHQ9-F1
#
_entry.id   AF-I8QHQ9-F1
#
_cell.length_a   1.000
_cell.length_b   1.000
_cell.length_c   1.000
_cell.angle_alpha   90.00
_cell.angle_beta   90.00
_cell.angle_gamma   90.00
#
_symmetry.space_group_name_H-M   'P 1'
#
loop_
_entity.id
_entity.type
_entity.pdbx_description
1 polymer ?
#
loop_
_entity_poly.entity_id
_entity_poly.type
_entity_poly.pdbx_seq_one_letter_code
_entity_poly.pdbx_strand_id
1 'polypeptide(L)'
;MSRPRRDGLESAELANEFAAVRISVDRRGNSPRLLVEDLETGESILLSPIELASLCLAAPEDRLDWLRVGAYREERSPVRRSALAGPGAQS
;
A
#
# COMPACT_ATOMS: atom_id res chain seq x y z
N MET A 1 16.96 -0.22 34.49
CA MET A 1 16.14 -1.36 34.01
C MET A 1 16.55 -1.65 32.57
N SER A 2 17.30 -2.73 32.34
CA SER A 2 17.69 -3.14 30.98
C SER A 2 16.48 -3.67 30.23
N ARG A 3 16.09 -2.99 29.15
CA ARG A 3 15.16 -3.57 28.17
C ARG A 3 15.85 -4.77 27.52
N PRO A 4 15.13 -5.87 27.25
CA PRO A 4 15.72 -7.05 26.63
C PRO A 4 16.32 -6.66 25.27
N ARG A 5 17.53 -7.14 24.99
CA ARG A 5 18.10 -7.11 23.64
C ARG A 5 17.13 -7.89 22.75
N ARG A 6 16.40 -7.18 21.89
CA ARG A 6 15.60 -7.80 20.83
C ARG A 6 16.55 -8.16 19.70
N ASP A 7 17.32 -9.23 19.91
CA ASP A 7 18.01 -9.89 18.81
C ASP A 7 16.90 -10.39 17.86
N GLY A 8 16.63 -9.61 16.82
CA GLY A 8 15.51 -9.80 15.89
C GLY A 8 14.95 -8.53 15.21
N LEU A 9 15.48 -7.33 15.47
CA LEU A 9 14.99 -6.11 14.81
C LEU A 9 16.06 -5.37 14.02
N GLU A 10 16.23 -5.77 12.77
CA GLU A 10 16.66 -4.86 11.68
C GLU A 10 15.95 -5.11 10.33
N SER A 11 15.27 -6.24 10.18
CA SER A 11 14.23 -6.45 9.15
C SER A 11 13.29 -7.60 9.55
N ALA A 12 12.06 -7.61 9.05
CA ALA A 12 11.12 -8.73 9.17
C ALA A 12 10.43 -8.99 7.83
N GLU A 13 10.07 -10.25 7.57
CA GLU A 13 9.29 -10.63 6.38
C GLU A 13 7.87 -11.01 6.80
N LEU A 14 6.89 -10.53 6.04
CA LEU A 14 5.47 -10.79 6.23
C LEU A 14 4.91 -11.32 4.91
N ALA A 15 4.38 -12.53 4.93
CA ALA A 15 3.88 -13.17 3.72
C ALA A 15 2.60 -13.97 3.99
N ASN A 16 1.74 -14.02 2.98
CA ASN A 16 0.58 -14.90 2.87
C ASN A 16 0.33 -15.24 1.39
N GLU A 17 -0.83 -15.82 1.08
CA GLU A 17 -1.19 -16.21 -0.29
C GLU A 17 -1.48 -15.03 -1.24
N PHE A 18 -1.53 -13.79 -0.75
CA PHE A 18 -1.86 -12.60 -1.53
C PHE A 18 -0.68 -11.64 -1.74
N ALA A 19 0.30 -11.65 -0.84
CA ALA A 19 1.46 -10.76 -0.88
C ALA A 19 2.60 -11.26 0.00
N ALA A 20 3.83 -10.85 -0.35
CA ALA A 20 5.02 -11.04 0.47
C ALA A 20 5.85 -9.75 0.51
N VAL A 21 6.12 -9.23 1.71
CA VAL A 21 6.89 -8.00 1.90
C VAL A 21 8.00 -8.16 2.92
N ARG A 22 9.08 -7.40 2.75
CA ARG A 22 10.12 -7.19 3.78
C ARG A 22 10.00 -5.79 4.33
N ILE A 23 10.03 -5.67 5.65
CA ILE A 23 10.03 -4.40 6.38
C ILE A 23 11.36 -4.20 7.10
N SER A 24 11.96 -3.02 7.02
CA SER A 24 13.21 -2.69 7.71
C SER A 24 13.25 -1.21 8.10
N VAL A 25 14.17 -0.83 9.01
CA VAL A 25 14.34 0.58 9.42
C VAL A 25 15.50 1.19 8.64
N ASP A 26 15.21 2.13 7.75
CA ASP A 26 16.21 2.96 7.08
C ASP A 26 16.68 4.09 8.00
N ARG A 27 17.98 4.15 8.27
CA ARG A 27 18.62 5.17 9.11
C ARG A 27 19.61 6.08 8.35
N ARG A 28 19.67 5.98 7.02
CA ARG A 28 20.65 6.72 6.20
C ARG A 28 20.34 8.22 6.09
N GLY A 29 19.09 8.64 6.37
CA GLY A 29 18.65 10.03 6.30
C GLY A 29 18.63 10.78 7.64
N ASN A 30 18.17 12.03 7.62
CA ASN A 30 18.08 12.91 8.80
C ASN A 30 17.14 12.36 9.89
N SER A 31 16.18 11.50 9.51
CA SER A 31 15.23 10.85 10.41
C SER A 31 15.03 9.40 9.99
N PRO A 32 14.93 8.44 10.93
CA PRO A 32 14.62 7.05 10.61
C PRO A 32 13.27 6.91 9.89
N ARG A 33 13.21 6.02 8.90
CA ARG A 33 11.99 5.69 8.13
C ARG A 33 11.80 4.18 8.09
N LEU A 34 10.57 3.73 7.83
CA LEU A 34 10.27 2.33 7.56
C LEU A 34 10.40 2.10 6.05
N LEU A 35 11.33 1.24 5.64
CA LEU A 35 11.39 0.71 4.29
C LEU A 35 10.46 -0.50 4.19
N VAL A 36 9.60 -0.51 3.20
CA VAL A 36 8.76 -1.65 2.82
C VAL A 36 9.16 -2.05 1.40
N GLU A 37 9.53 -3.30 1.22
CA GLU A 37 9.88 -3.90 -0.08
C GLU A 37 8.87 -4.98 -0.41
N ASP A 38 8.27 -4.91 -1.59
CA ASP A 38 7.50 -6.01 -2.16
C ASP A 38 8.47 -7.06 -2.73
N LEU A 39 8.35 -8.29 -2.25
CA LEU A 39 9.24 -9.39 -2.63
C LEU A 39 8.85 -10.02 -3.97
N GLU A 40 7.63 -9.80 -4.45
CA GLU A 40 7.18 -10.30 -5.74
C GLU A 40 7.64 -9.39 -6.88
N THR A 41 7.45 -8.08 -6.73
CA THR A 41 7.77 -7.10 -7.79
C THR A 41 9.15 -6.45 -7.62
N GLY A 42 9.71 -6.44 -6.41
CA GLY A 42 10.93 -5.70 -6.06
C GLY A 42 10.71 -4.21 -5.84
N GLU A 43 9.48 -3.71 -5.97
CA GLU A 43 9.13 -2.32 -5.70
C GLU A 43 9.27 -2.00 -4.21
N SER A 44 9.52 -0.73 -3.88
CA SER A 44 9.71 -0.32 -2.48
C SER A 44 9.22 1.08 -2.17
N ILE A 45 8.90 1.32 -0.90
CA ILE A 45 8.49 2.63 -0.38
C ILE A 45 9.12 2.90 0.98
N LEU A 46 9.44 4.17 1.25
CA LEU A 46 9.91 4.67 2.55
C LEU A 46 8.82 5.48 3.21
N LEU A 47 8.38 5.05 4.40
CA LEU A 47 7.36 5.72 5.20
C LEU A 47 8.00 6.43 6.39
N SER A 48 7.73 7.72 6.52
CA SER A 48 8.12 8.54 7.66
C SER A 48 7.28 8.24 8.91
N PRO A 49 7.75 8.63 10.10
CA PRO A 49 6.99 8.44 11.33
C PRO A 49 5.58 9.07 11.31
N ILE A 50 5.40 10.20 10.61
CA ILE A 50 4.08 10.85 10.52
C ILE A 50 3.13 10.07 9.59
N GLU A 51 3.62 9.52 8.49
CA GLU A 51 2.83 8.66 7.61
C GLU A 51 2.39 7.37 8.32
N LEU A 52 3.29 6.77 9.12
CA LEU A 52 2.98 5.61 9.94
C LEU A 52 1.98 5.93 11.06
N ALA A 53 2.09 7.10 11.69
CA ALA A 53 1.12 7.54 12.69
C ALA A 53 -0.27 7.75 12.06
N SER A 54 -0.32 8.37 10.88
CA SER A 54 -1.57 8.52 10.12
C SER A 54 -2.18 7.17 9.74
N LEU A 55 -1.36 6.20 9.32
CA LEU A 55 -1.81 4.82 9.07
C LEU A 55 -2.49 4.17 10.27
N CYS A 56 -1.98 4.38 11.49
CA CYS A 56 -2.59 3.86 12.71
C CYS A 56 -3.94 4.52 13.05
N LEU A 57 -4.16 5.73 12.57
CA LEU A 57 -5.36 6.53 12.82
C LEU A 57 -6.38 6.45 11.68
N ALA A 58 -6.01 5.86 10.55
CA ALA A 58 -6.81 5.78 9.33
C ALA A 58 -8.11 4.97 9.55
N ALA A 59 -9.21 5.49 9.02
CA ALA A 59 -10.48 4.76 8.97
C ALA A 59 -10.38 3.59 7.96
N PRO A 60 -11.29 2.60 8.01
CA PRO A 60 -11.32 1.51 7.04
C PRO A 60 -11.33 1.97 5.57
N GLU A 61 -12.11 3.01 5.26
CA GLU A 61 -12.21 3.61 3.93
C GLU A 61 -10.87 4.20 3.44
N ASP A 62 -10.13 4.91 4.30
CA ASP A 62 -8.83 5.47 3.96
C ASP A 62 -7.83 4.35 3.58
N ARG A 63 -7.90 3.21 4.29
CA ARG A 63 -7.05 2.04 4.02
C ARG A 63 -7.43 1.35 2.71
N LEU A 64 -8.72 1.29 2.37
CA LEU A 64 -9.18 0.72 1.10
C LEU A 64 -8.68 1.53 -0.09
N ASP A 65 -8.69 2.86 0.01
CA ASP A 65 -8.19 3.72 -1.05
C ASP A 65 -6.68 3.59 -1.24
N TRP A 66 -5.93 3.38 -0.15
CA TRP A 66 -4.50 3.03 -0.24
C TRP A 66 -4.29 1.71 -1.00
N LEU A 67 -5.08 0.67 -0.70
CA LEU A 67 -4.92 -0.63 -1.35
C LEU A 67 -5.20 -0.59 -2.87
N ARG A 68 -5.94 0.39 -3.38
CA ARG A 68 -6.29 0.50 -4.81
C ARG A 68 -5.18 1.10 -5.67
N VAL A 69 -3.98 0.55 -5.58
CA VAL A 69 -2.78 0.98 -6.32
C VAL A 69 -2.11 -0.21 -7.03
N GLY A 70 -1.32 0.07 -8.08
CA GLY A 70 -0.59 -0.97 -8.81
C GLY A 70 -1.48 -2.13 -9.28
N ALA A 71 -1.05 -3.36 -9.01
CA ALA A 71 -1.78 -4.59 -9.33
C ALA A 71 -3.11 -4.76 -8.58
N TYR A 72 -3.34 -3.98 -7.51
CA TYR A 72 -4.54 -4.02 -6.69
C TYR A 72 -5.56 -2.93 -7.04
N ARG A 73 -5.28 -2.12 -8.07
CA ARG A 73 -6.33 -1.29 -8.66
C ARG A 73 -7.44 -2.22 -9.12
N GLU A 74 -8.64 -2.07 -8.55
CA GLU A 74 -9.85 -2.56 -9.21
C GLU A 74 -9.79 -2.03 -10.65
N GLU A 75 -9.71 -2.95 -11.63
CA GLU A 75 -9.96 -2.58 -13.01
C GLU A 75 -11.27 -1.81 -12.96
N ARG A 76 -11.24 -0.52 -13.36
CA ARG A 76 -12.48 0.17 -13.66
C ARG A 76 -13.13 -0.69 -14.73
N SER A 77 -14.07 -1.56 -14.34
CA SER A 77 -14.95 -2.24 -15.26
C SER A 77 -15.43 -1.13 -16.17
N PRO A 78 -15.10 -1.15 -17.48
CA PRO A 78 -15.67 -0.19 -18.38
C PRO A 78 -17.15 -0.51 -18.32
N VAL A 79 -17.91 0.27 -17.54
CA VAL A 79 -19.34 0.32 -17.66
C VAL A 79 -19.51 0.58 -19.15
N ARG A 80 -19.96 -0.46 -19.87
CA ARG A 80 -20.38 -0.33 -21.24
C ARG A 80 -21.45 0.75 -21.21
N ARG A 81 -21.08 1.99 -21.50
CA ARG A 81 -22.00 2.99 -22.02
C ARG A 81 -22.31 2.57 -23.46
N SER A 82 -22.98 1.43 -23.59
CA SER A 82 -23.63 0.99 -24.80
C SER A 82 -24.97 0.44 -24.35
N ALA A 83 -25.96 1.34 -24.29
CA ALA A 83 -27.40 1.10 -24.40
C ALA A 83 -28.17 2.23 -23.68
N LEU A 84 -28.13 3.46 -24.21
CA LEU A 84 -29.17 4.51 -23.99
C LEU A 84 -28.91 5.70 -24.92
N ALA A 85 -28.82 5.43 -26.22
CA ALA A 85 -29.03 6.44 -27.27
C ALA A 85 -29.39 5.73 -28.58
N GLY A 86 -30.65 5.37 -28.71
CA GLY A 86 -31.31 5.19 -30.00
C GLY A 86 -32.80 5.44 -29.79
N PRO A 87 -33.60 5.71 -30.85
CA PRO A 87 -33.32 6.44 -32.09
C PRO A 87 -34.26 7.66 -32.26
N GLY A 88 -33.87 8.66 -33.06
CA GLY A 88 -34.73 9.78 -33.47
C GLY A 88 -33.98 11.11 -33.47
N ALA A 89 -34.17 12.07 -34.38
CA ALA A 89 -35.08 12.17 -35.51
C ALA A 89 -34.47 13.19 -36.50
N GLN A 90 -34.66 12.91 -37.78
CA GLN A 90 -34.83 13.84 -38.92
C GLN A 90 -34.34 15.29 -38.79
N SER A 91 -33.46 15.69 -39.71
CA SER A 91 -33.62 16.87 -40.59
C SER A 91 -32.78 16.70 -41.84
#